data_AF-A0A3Q0SRI1-F1
#
_entry.id   AF-A0A3Q0SRI1-F1
#
_cell.length_a   1.000
_cell.length_b   1.000
_cell.length_c   1.000
_cell.angle_alpha   90.00
_cell.angle_beta   90.00
_cell.angle_gamma   90.00
#
_symmetry.space_group_name_H-M   'P 1'
#
loop_
_entity.id
_entity.type
_entity.pdbx_description
1 polymer ?
#
loop_
_entity_poly.entity_id
_entity_poly.type
_entity_poly.pdbx_seq_one_letter_code
_entity_poly.pdbx_strand_id
1 'polypeptide(L)'
;KKHGSPRGNRTAVEVDEYSTNPTQAFTFYNINQGRFQPPHVHMVDPMPHDTPKPPGYTRFVCISDTHSRTDAIQMPYGDVFIHAGDFTELGLPSEVKKFNDWLGQYF
;
A
#
# COMPACT_ATOMS: atom_id res chain seq x y z
N LYS A 1 -21.94 31.92 -1.40
CA LYS A 1 -22.47 30.54 -1.33
C LYS A 1 -21.36 29.62 -0.82
N LYS A 2 -21.41 29.22 0.47
CA LYS A 2 -20.45 28.29 1.07
C LYS A 2 -20.89 26.85 0.71
N HIS A 3 -20.18 26.19 -0.21
CA HIS A 3 -20.35 24.76 -0.46
C HIS A 3 -19.50 24.02 0.59
N GLY A 4 -20.08 23.79 1.77
CA GLY A 4 -19.53 22.84 2.73
C GLY A 4 -20.07 21.46 2.39
N SER A 5 -19.23 20.60 1.81
CA SER A 5 -19.53 19.17 1.69
C SER A 5 -19.78 18.59 3.09
N PRO A 6 -20.79 17.73 3.31
CA PRO A 6 -21.01 17.11 4.61
C PRO A 6 -19.78 16.28 4.97
N ARG A 7 -19.11 16.62 6.06
CA ARG A 7 -18.07 15.75 6.64
C ARG A 7 -18.79 14.47 7.03
N GLY A 8 -18.48 13.36 6.36
CA GLY A 8 -19.00 12.04 6.72
C GLY A 8 -18.81 11.79 8.22
N ASN A 9 -19.83 11.20 8.86
CA ASN A 9 -19.78 10.84 10.27
C ASN A 9 -18.50 10.04 10.54
N ARG A 10 -17.59 10.60 11.35
CA ARG A 10 -16.44 9.85 11.86
C ARG A 10 -16.97 8.88 12.91
N THR A 11 -17.12 7.62 12.55
CA THR A 11 -17.32 6.56 13.53
C THR A 11 -16.04 6.42 14.34
N ALA A 12 -16.14 6.47 15.67
CA ALA A 12 -15.00 6.16 16.53
C ALA A 12 -14.61 4.68 16.33
N VAL A 13 -13.32 4.41 16.15
CA VAL A 13 -12.77 3.06 16.08
C VAL A 13 -12.11 2.78 17.42
N GLU A 14 -12.65 1.81 18.16
CA GLU A 14 -12.10 1.37 19.44
C GLU A 14 -11.11 0.22 19.24
N VAL A 15 -10.27 -0.04 20.26
CA VAL A 15 -9.36 -1.19 20.26
C VAL A 15 -10.18 -2.47 20.25
N ASP A 16 -9.90 -3.33 19.29
CA ASP A 16 -10.56 -4.62 19.14
C ASP A 16 -10.28 -5.55 20.33
N GLU A 17 -11.29 -6.27 20.80
CA GLU A 17 -11.15 -7.27 21.87
C GLU A 17 -10.06 -8.31 21.53
N TYR A 18 -9.90 -8.65 20.26
CA TYR A 18 -8.93 -9.62 19.77
C TYR A 18 -7.63 -8.99 19.26
N SER A 19 -7.36 -7.73 19.58
CA SER A 19 -6.17 -6.99 19.10
C SER A 19 -4.83 -7.66 19.43
N THR A 20 -4.75 -8.42 20.53
CA THR A 20 -3.55 -9.16 20.94
C THR A 20 -3.44 -10.55 20.29
N ASN A 21 -4.46 -10.99 19.55
CA ASN A 21 -4.49 -12.29 18.89
C ASN A 21 -5.11 -12.19 17.48
N PRO A 22 -4.34 -11.77 16.46
CA PRO A 22 -4.84 -11.49 15.12
C PRO A 22 -5.43 -12.72 14.43
N THR A 23 -4.90 -13.93 14.70
CA THR A 23 -5.45 -15.18 14.15
C THR A 23 -6.85 -15.47 14.69
N GLN A 24 -7.07 -15.21 15.99
CA GLN A 24 -8.39 -15.33 16.60
C GLN A 24 -9.33 -14.24 16.07
N ALA A 25 -8.86 -13.00 15.94
CA ALA A 25 -9.62 -11.90 15.35
C ALA A 25 -10.11 -12.27 13.94
N PHE A 26 -9.19 -12.75 13.09
CA PHE A 26 -9.51 -13.23 11.74
C PHE A 26 -10.61 -14.28 11.79
N THR A 27 -10.45 -15.32 12.61
CA THR A 27 -11.41 -16.43 12.74
C THR A 27 -12.78 -15.94 13.22
N PHE A 28 -12.82 -15.12 14.28
CA PHE A 28 -14.04 -14.58 14.85
C PHE A 28 -14.84 -13.77 13.83
N TYR A 29 -14.18 -12.83 13.14
CA TYR A 29 -14.84 -12.00 12.13
C TYR A 29 -15.25 -12.79 10.90
N ASN A 30 -14.47 -13.80 10.52
CA ASN A 30 -14.80 -14.62 9.37
C ASN A 30 -16.03 -15.50 9.63
N ILE A 31 -16.14 -16.12 10.81
CA ILE A 31 -17.28 -16.98 11.18
C ILE A 31 -18.56 -16.15 11.36
N ASN A 32 -18.48 -15.04 12.10
CA ASN A 32 -19.68 -14.31 12.52
C ASN A 32 -20.17 -13.30 11.48
N GLN A 33 -19.30 -12.83 10.58
CA GLN A 33 -19.63 -11.78 9.63
C GLN A 33 -19.31 -12.15 8.17
N GLY A 34 -18.69 -13.31 7.93
CA GLY A 34 -18.19 -13.65 6.59
C GLY A 34 -17.13 -12.66 6.09
N ARG A 35 -16.43 -11.97 7.00
CA ARG A 35 -15.65 -10.76 6.69
C ARG A 35 -14.54 -10.98 5.65
N PHE A 36 -14.01 -12.20 5.56
CA PHE A 36 -12.93 -12.55 4.66
C PHE A 36 -13.33 -13.64 3.65
N GLN A 37 -14.62 -13.75 3.35
CA GLN A 37 -15.17 -14.73 2.42
C GLN A 37 -15.41 -14.15 1.00
N PRO A 38 -15.38 -15.01 -0.04
CA PRO A 38 -15.88 -14.64 -1.35
C PRO A 38 -17.40 -14.36 -1.32
N PRO A 39 -17.94 -13.63 -2.31
CA PRO A 39 -17.25 -13.14 -3.52
C PRO A 39 -16.49 -11.82 -3.30
N HIS A 40 -16.64 -11.18 -2.15
CA HIS A 40 -16.18 -9.81 -1.94
C HIS A 40 -14.67 -9.74 -1.63
N VAL A 41 -14.14 -10.79 -0.99
CA VAL A 41 -12.70 -10.93 -0.72
C VAL A 41 -12.14 -12.04 -1.59
N HIS A 42 -11.25 -11.67 -2.51
CA HIS A 42 -10.57 -12.60 -3.42
C HIS A 42 -9.23 -12.01 -3.88
N MET A 43 -8.34 -12.87 -4.38
CA MET A 43 -7.08 -12.45 -4.98
C MET A 43 -7.33 -11.76 -6.32
N VAL A 44 -6.53 -10.74 -6.62
CA VAL A 44 -6.53 -10.05 -7.92
C VAL A 44 -5.19 -10.29 -8.59
N ASP A 45 -5.22 -10.76 -9.83
CA ASP A 45 -4.01 -11.04 -10.59
C ASP A 45 -3.29 -9.74 -10.99
N PRO A 46 -1.94 -9.73 -10.98
CA PRO A 46 -1.18 -8.58 -11.44
C PRO A 46 -1.34 -8.40 -12.96
N MET A 47 -1.40 -7.14 -13.38
CA MET A 47 -1.39 -6.79 -14.81
C MET A 47 0.04 -6.62 -15.32
N PRO A 48 0.34 -7.02 -16.58
CA PRO A 48 1.63 -6.74 -17.22
C PRO A 48 1.99 -5.25 -17.22
N HIS A 49 3.28 -4.92 -17.17
CA HIS A 49 3.76 -3.53 -17.10
C HIS A 49 3.39 -2.68 -18.33
N ASP A 50 3.29 -3.32 -19.50
CA ASP A 50 2.91 -2.71 -20.78
C ASP A 50 1.40 -2.55 -20.96
N THR A 51 0.59 -3.01 -19.99
CA THR A 51 -0.86 -2.79 -20.00
C THR A 51 -1.15 -1.29 -20.17
N PRO A 52 -1.97 -0.87 -21.14
CA PRO A 52 -2.30 0.54 -21.32
C PRO A 52 -2.97 1.14 -20.08
N LYS A 53 -2.56 2.37 -19.70
CA LYS A 53 -3.24 3.11 -18.63
C LYS A 53 -4.58 3.66 -19.17
N PRO A 54 -5.73 3.39 -18.53
CA PRO A 54 -7.00 3.93 -18.97
C PRO A 54 -7.03 5.47 -18.97
N PRO A 55 -7.72 6.14 -19.92
CA PRO A 55 -7.84 7.60 -19.95
C PRO A 55 -8.48 8.16 -18.67
N GLY A 56 -7.87 9.18 -18.08
CA GLY A 56 -8.36 9.81 -16.86
C GLY A 56 -7.97 9.10 -15.55
N TYR A 57 -7.12 8.07 -15.61
CA TYR A 57 -6.66 7.33 -14.44
C TYR A 57 -5.19 7.62 -14.11
N THR A 58 -4.85 7.44 -12.84
CA THR A 58 -3.48 7.47 -12.30
C THR A 58 -2.99 6.05 -12.08
N ARG A 59 -1.78 5.74 -12.54
CA ARG A 59 -1.08 4.49 -12.28
C ARG A 59 -0.14 4.66 -11.08
N PHE A 60 -0.41 3.93 -10.02
CA PHE A 60 0.48 3.82 -8.87
C PHE A 60 1.48 2.68 -9.09
N VAL A 61 2.74 2.91 -8.73
CA VAL A 61 3.76 1.86 -8.61
C VAL A 61 4.03 1.68 -7.12
N CYS A 62 3.63 0.53 -6.59
CA CYS A 62 3.73 0.21 -5.16
C CYS A 62 4.85 -0.80 -4.94
N ILE A 63 5.85 -0.42 -4.13
CA ILE A 63 6.90 -1.33 -3.64
C ILE A 63 7.05 -1.18 -2.12
N SER A 64 7.80 -2.08 -1.50
CA SER A 64 8.11 -2.04 -0.07
C SER A 64 9.37 -2.84 0.23
N ASP A 65 9.92 -2.72 1.44
CA ASP A 65 10.91 -3.62 2.02
C ASP A 65 12.15 -3.83 1.11
N THR A 66 12.61 -2.77 0.45
CA THR A 66 13.79 -2.89 -0.42
C THR A 66 15.07 -3.06 0.38
N HIS A 67 15.11 -2.66 1.66
CA HIS A 67 16.26 -2.79 2.56
C HIS A 67 17.60 -2.45 1.88
N SER A 68 17.73 -1.23 1.33
CA SER A 68 18.91 -0.74 0.61
C SER A 68 19.28 -1.48 -0.71
N ARG A 69 18.46 -2.44 -1.18
CA ARG A 69 18.69 -3.27 -2.38
C ARG A 69 17.89 -2.80 -3.61
N THR A 70 17.99 -1.52 -3.94
CA THR A 70 17.27 -0.93 -5.09
C THR A 70 17.94 -1.15 -6.45
N ASP A 71 19.22 -1.54 -6.47
CA ASP A 71 20.05 -1.57 -7.68
C ASP A 71 19.57 -2.60 -8.74
N ALA A 72 18.86 -3.65 -8.31
CA ALA A 72 18.35 -4.70 -9.20
C ALA A 72 16.89 -4.46 -9.66
N ILE A 73 16.25 -3.39 -9.18
CA ILE A 73 14.83 -3.14 -9.43
C ILE A 73 14.67 -2.47 -10.79
N GLN A 74 13.93 -3.12 -11.70
CA GLN A 74 13.49 -2.50 -12.95
C GLN A 74 12.16 -1.81 -12.71
N MET A 75 12.17 -0.47 -12.70
CA MET A 75 10.97 0.32 -12.42
C MET A 75 10.04 0.37 -13.64
N PRO A 76 8.77 -0.06 -13.51
CA PRO A 76 7.79 0.10 -14.59
C PRO A 76 7.31 1.55 -14.68
N TYR A 77 6.73 1.93 -15.81
CA TYR A 77 6.08 3.23 -15.97
C TYR A 77 4.91 3.38 -14.97
N GLY A 78 4.86 4.54 -14.31
CA GLY A 78 3.76 4.95 -13.45
C GLY A 78 3.76 6.45 -13.23
N ASP A 79 2.64 6.96 -12.70
CA ASP A 79 2.46 8.38 -12.43
C ASP A 79 2.85 8.75 -11.00
N VAL A 80 2.61 7.83 -10.04
CA VAL A 80 2.89 8.05 -8.63
C VAL A 80 3.59 6.82 -8.07
N PHE A 81 4.75 7.05 -7.47
CA PHE A 81 5.50 6.02 -6.76
C PHE A 81 5.11 5.99 -5.28
N ILE A 82 4.88 4.79 -4.75
CA ILE A 82 4.58 4.53 -3.34
C ILE A 82 5.56 3.48 -2.82
N HIS A 83 6.33 3.85 -1.79
CA HIS A 83 7.14 2.92 -1.01
C HIS A 83 6.53 2.75 0.39
N ALA A 84 6.20 1.53 0.81
CA ALA A 84 5.48 1.28 2.06
C ALA A 84 6.37 1.10 3.32
N GLY A 85 7.57 1.70 3.33
CA GLY A 85 8.54 1.58 4.44
C GLY A 85 9.68 0.59 4.17
N ASP A 86 10.62 0.49 5.12
CA ASP A 86 11.78 -0.41 5.08
C ASP A 86 12.67 -0.29 3.82
N PHE A 87 12.87 0.94 3.36
CA PHE A 87 13.77 1.22 2.24
C PHE A 87 15.27 1.17 2.61
N THR A 88 15.61 1.17 3.90
CA THR A 88 16.97 1.01 4.45
C THR A 88 17.11 -0.29 5.23
N GLU A 89 18.33 -0.82 5.37
CA GLU A 89 18.59 -1.98 6.26
C GLU A 89 18.65 -1.55 7.74
N LEU A 90 19.36 -0.45 8.03
CA LEU A 90 19.63 -0.01 9.41
C LEU A 90 19.19 1.44 9.69
N GLY A 91 18.70 2.16 8.68
CA GLY A 91 18.29 3.56 8.81
C GLY A 91 19.47 4.54 8.82
N LEU A 92 20.63 4.14 8.30
CA LEU A 92 21.80 5.03 8.27
C LEU A 92 21.56 6.20 7.32
N PRO A 93 22.04 7.42 7.63
CA PRO A 93 21.91 8.57 6.72
C PRO A 93 22.46 8.33 5.31
N SER A 94 23.50 7.50 5.18
CA SER A 94 24.05 7.08 3.88
C SER A 94 23.10 6.20 3.09
N GLU A 95 22.34 5.32 3.74
CA GLU A 95 21.32 4.48 3.11
C GLU A 95 20.11 5.31 2.68
N VAL A 96 19.69 6.25 3.52
CA VAL A 96 18.65 7.23 3.17
C VAL A 96 19.07 8.03 1.95
N LYS A 97 20.33 8.50 1.92
CA LYS A 97 20.89 9.20 0.77
C LYS A 97 20.91 8.29 -0.46
N LYS A 98 21.40 7.04 -0.36
CA LYS A 98 21.42 6.08 -1.47
C LYS A 98 20.02 5.87 -2.04
N PHE A 99 19.02 5.67 -1.19
CA PHE A 99 17.64 5.49 -1.61
C PHE A 99 17.11 6.76 -2.31
N ASN A 100 17.35 7.94 -1.75
CA ASN A 100 16.94 9.20 -2.37
C ASN A 100 17.64 9.47 -3.71
N ASP A 101 18.92 9.14 -3.82
CA ASP A 101 19.67 9.22 -5.07
C ASP A 101 19.08 8.27 -6.12
N TRP A 102 18.66 7.06 -5.71
CA TRP A 102 17.95 6.11 -6.57
C TRP A 102 16.59 6.66 -7.02
N LEU A 103 15.80 7.30 -6.14
CA LEU A 103 14.54 7.95 -6.53
C LEU A 103 14.76 8.98 -7.64
N GLY A 104 15.77 9.84 -7.50
CA GLY A 104 16.08 10.89 -8.48
C GLY A 104 16.61 10.41 -9.83
N GLN A 105 16.88 9.10 -10.00
CA GLN A 105 17.20 8.51 -11.30
C GLN A 105 15.94 8.18 -12.11
N TYR A 106 14.82 7.89 -11.45
CA TYR A 106 13.60 7.38 -12.06
C TYR A 106 12.43 8.37 -12.04
N PHE A 107 12.46 9.36 -11.14
CA PHE A 107 11.38 10.31 -10.88
C PHE A 107 11.92 11.73 -10.75
#